data_AF-A0A7X1GY01-F1
#
_entry.id   AF-A0A7X1GY01-F1
#
_cell.length_a   1.000
_cell.length_b   1.000
_cell.length_c   1.000
_cell.angle_alpha   90.00
_cell.angle_beta   90.00
_cell.angle_gamma   90.00
#
_symmetry.space_group_name_H-M   'P 1'
#
loop_
_entity.id
_entity.type
_entity.pdbx_description
1 polymer ?
#
loop_
_entity_poly.entity_id
_entity_poly.type
_entity_poly.pdbx_seq_one_letter_code
_entity_poly.pdbx_strand_id
1 'polypeptide(L)'
;MPKPPLPSILQYLVLFSVIILSLVSCGDNDNPKAYMLLKVDPKENYGHEWLPINISTYRVKSDSVVHEIAGMLVEYNRCTILDKDNWECTYSDKFGSFGFRDGDYWERPKLVNSKVVSRWEYNKVRCDWCMNDKNDGVFWGSVKCVTGWE
;
A
#
# COMPACT_ATOMS: atom_id res chain seq x y z
N MET A 1 37.27 22.95 44.92
CA MET A 1 36.29 22.79 43.83
C MET A 1 35.16 21.91 44.35
N PRO A 2 33.90 22.38 44.39
CA PRO A 2 32.78 21.57 44.87
C PRO A 2 32.47 20.42 43.90
N LYS A 3 32.27 19.23 44.45
CA LYS A 3 31.94 18.01 43.71
C LYS A 3 30.49 18.12 43.20
N PRO A 4 30.20 17.83 41.91
CA PRO A 4 28.83 17.90 41.42
C PRO A 4 27.95 16.85 42.11
N PRO A 5 26.66 17.16 42.37
CA PRO A 5 25.74 16.22 42.98
C PRO A 5 25.50 15.03 42.06
N LEU A 6 25.50 13.82 42.64
CA LEU A 6 25.17 12.60 41.90
C LEU A 6 23.70 12.65 41.45
N PRO A 7 23.41 12.30 40.18
CA PRO A 7 22.04 12.24 39.68
C PRO A 7 21.23 11.19 40.46
N SER A 8 20.00 11.54 40.83
CA SER A 8 19.11 10.66 41.58
C SER A 8 18.62 9.50 40.71
N ILE A 9 18.36 8.34 41.30
CA ILE A 9 17.81 7.14 40.64
C ILE A 9 16.54 7.46 39.81
N LEU A 10 15.79 8.48 40.24
CA LEU A 10 14.60 8.98 39.56
C LEU A 10 14.91 9.55 38.15
N GLN A 11 16.07 10.18 37.95
CA GLN A 11 16.48 10.69 36.64
C GLN A 11 16.79 9.57 35.64
N TYR A 12 17.34 8.44 36.11
CA TYR A 12 17.61 7.29 35.27
C TYR A 12 16.33 6.58 34.83
N LEU A 13 15.33 6.46 35.71
CA LEU A 13 14.04 5.83 35.39
C LEU A 13 13.23 6.64 34.36
N VAL A 14 13.28 7.98 34.42
CA VAL A 14 12.63 8.86 33.42
C VAL A 14 13.33 8.78 32.07
N LEU A 15 14.67 8.72 32.04
CA LEU A 15 15.39 8.49 30.78
C LEU A 15 15.04 7.13 30.16
N PHE A 16 14.95 6.09 31.00
CA PHE A 16 14.65 4.73 30.54
C PHE A 16 13.23 4.62 29.97
N SER A 17 12.23 5.29 30.56
CA SER A 17 10.86 5.29 30.05
C SER A 17 10.71 6.07 28.73
N VAL A 18 11.44 7.17 28.55
CA VAL A 18 11.46 7.93 27.28
C VAL A 18 12.14 7.16 26.16
N ILE A 19 13.20 6.39 26.45
CA ILE A 19 13.86 5.51 25.47
C ILE A 19 12.95 4.35 25.07
N ILE A 20 12.21 3.75 26.02
CA ILE A 20 11.25 2.69 25.69
C ILE A 20 10.08 3.23 24.86
N LEU A 21 9.55 4.42 25.15
CA LEU A 21 8.46 5.01 24.36
C LEU A 21 8.88 5.37 22.91
N SER A 22 10.13 5.73 22.69
CA SER A 22 10.65 6.06 21.36
C SER A 22 11.03 4.83 20.51
N LEU A 23 11.11 3.64 21.12
CA LEU A 23 11.29 2.38 20.40
C LEU A 23 9.94 1.73 19.98
N VAL A 24 8.81 2.16 20.54
CA VAL A 24 7.45 1.69 20.16
C VAL A 24 6.78 2.66 19.15
N SER A 25 7.57 3.28 18.28
CA SER A 25 7.08 3.91 17.06
C SER A 25 7.71 3.23 15.84
N CYS A 26 7.57 1.91 15.77
CA CYS A 26 7.85 1.18 14.53
C CYS A 26 6.63 1.23 13.61
N GLY A 27 6.63 2.23 12.72
CA GLY A 27 6.29 2.01 11.32
C GLY A 27 4.83 1.77 10.94
N ASP A 28 3.97 2.76 11.14
CA ASP A 28 2.61 2.76 10.57
C ASP A 28 2.59 3.05 9.04
N ASN A 29 3.72 2.84 8.33
CA ASN A 29 3.92 3.22 6.93
C ASN A 29 4.09 2.05 5.94
N ASP A 30 4.14 0.81 6.41
CA ASP A 30 4.42 -0.38 5.57
C ASP A 30 3.18 -1.27 5.36
N ASN A 31 2.00 -0.66 5.17
CA ASN A 31 0.82 -1.43 4.78
C ASN A 31 1.04 -2.04 3.38
N PRO A 32 0.81 -3.36 3.19
CA PRO A 32 0.85 -3.99 1.88
C PRO A 32 -0.03 -3.27 0.86
N LYS A 33 0.45 -3.17 -0.38
CA LYS A 33 -0.23 -2.49 -1.48
C LYS A 33 -0.27 -3.35 -2.71
N ALA A 34 -1.44 -3.45 -3.32
CA ALA A 34 -1.61 -4.07 -4.63
C ALA A 34 -1.77 -3.00 -5.69
N TYR A 35 -0.92 -3.08 -6.71
CA TYR A 35 -0.94 -2.19 -7.87
C TYR A 35 -1.52 -2.97 -9.05
N MET A 36 -2.69 -2.55 -9.52
CA MET A 36 -3.41 -3.25 -10.58
C MET A 36 -3.59 -2.37 -11.81
N LEU A 37 -3.44 -3.00 -12.97
CA LEU A 37 -3.74 -2.41 -14.28
C LEU A 37 -4.92 -3.15 -14.90
N LEU A 38 -5.84 -2.39 -15.51
CA LEU A 38 -6.97 -2.90 -16.28
C LEU A 38 -6.68 -2.78 -17.77
N LYS A 39 -7.04 -3.78 -18.56
CA LYS A 39 -6.92 -3.73 -20.01
C LYS A 39 -8.07 -2.90 -20.61
N VAL A 40 -7.63 -1.82 -21.25
CA VAL A 40 -8.27 -0.79 -22.05
C VAL A 40 -8.73 -1.17 -23.46
N ASP A 41 -9.73 -0.53 -24.08
CA ASP A 41 -9.65 -0.28 -25.54
C ASP A 41 -8.86 1.03 -25.75
N PRO A 42 -7.68 1.00 -26.38
CA PRO A 42 -6.88 2.20 -26.66
C PRO A 42 -7.64 3.29 -27.42
N LYS A 43 -8.61 2.94 -28.27
CA LYS A 43 -9.41 3.91 -29.04
C LYS A 43 -10.28 4.78 -28.17
N GLU A 44 -10.73 4.24 -27.04
CA GLU A 44 -11.57 4.93 -26.07
C GLU A 44 -10.76 5.57 -24.93
N ASN A 45 -9.45 5.28 -24.86
CA ASN A 45 -8.60 5.53 -23.71
C ASN A 45 -7.25 6.16 -24.10
N TYR A 46 -7.31 7.21 -24.92
CA TYR A 46 -6.16 8.06 -25.28
C TYR A 46 -4.94 7.28 -25.84
N GLY A 47 -5.19 6.16 -26.53
CA GLY A 47 -4.15 5.33 -27.14
C GLY A 47 -3.41 4.39 -26.19
N HIS A 48 -3.87 4.23 -24.94
CA HIS A 48 -3.20 3.38 -23.96
C HIS A 48 -3.96 2.08 -23.68
N GLU A 49 -3.28 0.93 -23.74
CA GLU A 49 -3.88 -0.40 -23.53
C GLU A 49 -4.12 -0.72 -22.04
N TRP A 50 -3.38 -0.09 -21.12
CA TRP A 50 -3.47 -0.41 -19.68
C TRP A 50 -3.86 0.80 -18.87
N LEU A 51 -4.97 0.76 -18.14
CA LEU A 51 -5.43 1.80 -17.23
C LEU A 51 -5.01 1.47 -15.79
N PRO A 52 -4.36 2.38 -15.05
CA PRO A 52 -4.11 2.20 -13.63
C PRO A 52 -5.41 2.30 -12.82
N ILE A 53 -5.70 1.25 -12.04
CA ILE A 53 -6.84 1.23 -11.10
C ILE A 53 -6.37 1.76 -9.73
N ASN A 54 -7.27 2.36 -8.95
CA ASN A 54 -7.01 2.79 -7.58
C ASN A 54 -6.19 1.75 -6.79
N ILE A 55 -5.13 2.22 -6.14
CA ILE A 55 -4.22 1.38 -5.35
C ILE A 55 -5.01 0.80 -4.17
N SER A 56 -4.99 -0.52 -4.05
CA SER A 56 -5.53 -1.22 -2.89
C SER A 56 -4.48 -1.23 -1.78
N THR A 57 -4.81 -0.68 -0.61
CA THR A 57 -3.95 -0.71 0.59
C THR A 57 -4.57 -1.63 1.62
N TYR A 58 -3.77 -2.47 2.28
CA TYR A 58 -4.27 -3.45 3.24
C TYR A 58 -3.64 -3.22 4.61
N ARG A 59 -4.47 -3.11 5.65
CA ARG A 59 -4.03 -3.06 7.04
C ARG A 59 -4.29 -4.42 7.66
N VAL A 60 -3.22 -5.15 7.96
CA VAL A 60 -3.28 -6.51 8.51
C VAL A 60 -3.33 -6.43 10.03
N LYS A 61 -4.38 -6.98 10.64
CA LYS A 61 -4.54 -7.13 12.08
C LYS A 61 -4.29 -8.59 12.50
N SER A 62 -4.53 -8.92 13.76
CA SER A 62 -4.37 -10.28 14.29
C SER A 62 -5.22 -11.34 13.57
N ASP A 63 -6.45 -10.98 13.20
CA ASP A 63 -7.49 -11.89 12.74
C ASP A 63 -8.34 -11.31 11.60
N SER A 64 -8.09 -10.06 11.21
CA SER A 64 -8.78 -9.38 10.13
C SER A 64 -7.83 -8.59 9.24
N VAL A 65 -8.30 -8.29 8.02
CA VAL A 65 -7.62 -7.38 7.11
C VAL A 65 -8.58 -6.28 6.68
N VAL A 66 -8.17 -5.03 6.85
CA VAL A 66 -8.91 -3.86 6.36
C VAL A 66 -8.34 -3.47 5.00
N HIS A 67 -9.15 -3.60 3.97
CA HIS A 67 -8.86 -3.15 2.61
C HIS A 67 -9.35 -1.72 2.42
N GLU A 68 -8.45 -0.85 2.00
CA GLU A 68 -8.71 0.52 1.62
C GLU A 68 -8.53 0.70 0.12
N ILE A 69 -9.56 1.24 -0.55
CA ILE A 69 -9.49 1.63 -1.97
C ILE A 69 -10.25 2.94 -2.18
N ALA A 70 -9.58 3.97 -2.70
CA ALA A 70 -10.16 5.30 -2.92
C ALA A 70 -10.92 5.87 -1.69
N GLY A 71 -10.40 5.62 -0.49
CA GLY A 71 -11.01 6.07 0.77
C GLY A 71 -12.17 5.19 1.29
N MET A 72 -12.61 4.19 0.52
CA MET A 72 -13.56 3.19 1.00
C MET A 72 -12.83 2.11 1.80
N LEU A 73 -13.39 1.75 2.96
CA LEU A 73 -12.84 0.74 3.86
C LEU A 73 -13.75 -0.49 3.89
N VAL A 74 -13.17 -1.67 3.69
CA VAL A 74 -13.84 -2.97 3.79
C VAL A 74 -13.02 -3.86 4.71
N GLU A 75 -13.64 -4.42 5.75
CA GLU A 75 -12.98 -5.34 6.67
C GLU A 75 -13.34 -6.79 6.35
N TYR A 76 -12.31 -7.64 6.28
CA TYR A 76 -12.40 -9.07 6.04
C TYR A 76 -11.99 -9.82 7.31
N ASN A 77 -12.92 -10.59 7.88
CA ASN A 77 -12.72 -11.33 9.14
C ASN A 77 -12.44 -12.83 8.94
N ARG A 78 -12.34 -13.28 7.69
CA ARG A 78 -12.07 -14.69 7.35
C ARG A 78 -10.71 -14.77 6.68
N CYS A 79 -9.68 -14.55 7.49
CA CYS A 79 -8.31 -14.48 7.03
C CYS A 79 -7.42 -15.48 7.78
N THR A 80 -6.46 -16.05 7.06
CA THR A 80 -5.31 -16.75 7.62
C THR A 80 -4.13 -15.81 7.54
N ILE A 81 -3.59 -15.41 8.69
CA ILE A 81 -2.55 -14.38 8.79
C ILE A 81 -1.33 -15.00 9.45
N LEU A 82 -0.19 -15.01 8.73
CA LEU A 82 1.10 -15.35 9.29
C LEU A 82 1.83 -14.07 9.72
N ASP A 83 1.92 -13.12 8.79
CA ASP A 83 2.48 -11.79 8.99
C ASP A 83 1.89 -10.82 7.95
N LYS A 84 2.41 -9.59 7.90
CA LYS A 84 1.93 -8.55 6.97
C LYS A 84 2.15 -8.90 5.49
N ASP A 85 3.16 -9.68 5.17
CA ASP A 85 3.57 -10.02 3.81
C ASP A 85 3.05 -11.41 3.38
N ASN A 86 2.47 -12.16 4.32
CA ASN A 86 1.95 -13.52 4.16
C ASN A 86 0.59 -13.67 4.84
N TRP A 87 -0.47 -13.47 4.07
CA TRP A 87 -1.85 -13.66 4.54
C TRP A 87 -2.79 -13.96 3.37
N GLU A 88 -3.92 -14.56 3.69
CA GLU A 88 -5.00 -14.85 2.74
C GLU A 88 -6.34 -14.54 3.39
N CYS A 89 -7.26 -13.92 2.66
CA CYS A 89 -8.65 -13.76 3.05
C CYS A 89 -9.57 -14.38 2.00
N THR A 90 -10.72 -14.87 2.44
CA THR A 90 -11.82 -15.30 1.55
C THR A 90 -12.86 -14.18 1.45
N TYR A 91 -13.30 -13.86 0.23
CA TYR A 91 -14.36 -12.86 0.02
C TYR A 91 -15.64 -13.23 0.78
N SER A 92 -16.42 -12.22 1.19
CA SER A 92 -17.67 -12.37 1.96
C SER A 92 -18.68 -13.33 1.30
N ASP A 93 -18.76 -13.28 -0.02
CA ASP A 93 -19.61 -14.13 -0.87
C ASP A 93 -19.02 -15.53 -1.15
N LYS A 94 -17.81 -15.83 -0.65
CA LYS A 94 -17.04 -17.06 -0.90
C LYS A 94 -16.72 -17.31 -2.38
N PHE A 95 -16.78 -16.28 -3.21
CA PHE A 95 -16.50 -16.39 -4.64
C PHE A 95 -15.01 -16.66 -4.92
N GLY A 96 -14.13 -16.35 -3.98
CA GLY A 96 -12.71 -16.49 -4.15
C GLY A 96 -11.90 -16.15 -2.90
N SER A 97 -10.59 -16.19 -3.07
CA SER A 97 -9.60 -15.78 -2.07
C SER A 97 -8.61 -14.79 -2.67
N PHE A 98 -8.05 -13.94 -1.83
CA PHE A 98 -6.99 -13.00 -2.18
C PHE A 98 -6.05 -12.83 -1.01
N GLY A 99 -4.86 -12.32 -1.26
CA GLY A 99 -3.89 -12.12 -0.19
C GLY A 99 -2.53 -11.71 -0.69
N PHE A 100 -1.56 -11.83 0.21
CA PHE A 100 -0.14 -11.63 -0.07
C PHE A 100 0.62 -12.91 0.22
N ARG A 101 1.62 -13.19 -0.61
CA ARG A 101 2.56 -14.28 -0.41
C ARG A 101 3.95 -13.76 -0.74
N ASP A 102 4.84 -13.82 0.23
CA ASP A 102 6.20 -13.26 0.13
C ASP A 102 6.20 -11.77 -0.31
N GLY A 103 5.18 -11.01 0.09
CA GLY A 103 5.01 -9.60 -0.27
C GLY A 103 4.36 -9.35 -1.63
N ASP A 104 4.05 -10.40 -2.41
CA ASP A 104 3.35 -10.29 -3.69
C ASP A 104 1.85 -10.54 -3.55
N TYR A 105 1.04 -9.62 -4.07
CA TYR A 105 -0.41 -9.76 -4.09
C TYR A 105 -0.85 -10.86 -5.07
N TRP A 106 -1.83 -11.65 -4.65
CA TRP A 106 -2.46 -12.67 -5.47
C TRP A 106 -3.97 -12.74 -5.20
N GLU A 107 -4.73 -13.22 -6.20
CA GLU A 107 -6.16 -13.44 -6.10
C GLU A 107 -6.63 -14.61 -6.97
N ARG A 108 -7.71 -15.27 -6.55
CA ARG A 108 -8.39 -16.36 -7.27
C ARG A 108 -9.91 -16.28 -7.07
N PRO A 109 -10.72 -16.29 -8.14
CA PRO A 109 -10.30 -16.22 -9.54
C PRO A 109 -9.61 -14.88 -9.84
N LYS A 110 -8.73 -14.86 -10.85
CA LYS A 110 -8.14 -13.61 -11.31
C LYS A 110 -9.21 -12.71 -11.90
N LEU A 111 -9.17 -11.43 -11.60
CA LEU A 111 -10.04 -10.45 -12.26
C LEU A 111 -9.74 -10.45 -13.77
N VAL A 112 -10.79 -10.61 -14.58
CA VAL A 112 -10.67 -10.65 -16.04
C VAL A 112 -10.12 -9.32 -16.53
N ASN A 113 -9.25 -9.38 -17.54
CA ASN A 113 -8.63 -8.19 -18.14
C ASN A 113 -7.78 -7.37 -17.16
N SER A 114 -7.37 -7.92 -16.02
CA SER A 114 -6.48 -7.22 -15.10
C SER A 114 -5.13 -7.91 -14.98
N LYS A 115 -4.13 -7.15 -14.52
CA LYS A 115 -2.88 -7.71 -13.99
C LYS A 115 -2.40 -6.93 -12.78
N VAL A 116 -1.79 -7.66 -11.86
CA VAL A 116 -1.06 -7.11 -10.73
C VAL A 116 0.37 -6.84 -11.20
N VAL A 117 0.92 -5.69 -10.86
CA VAL A 117 2.24 -5.24 -11.32
C VAL A 117 3.05 -4.66 -10.18
N SER A 118 4.34 -4.41 -10.42
CA SER A 118 5.17 -3.67 -9.47
C SER A 118 4.73 -2.21 -9.34
N ARG A 119 5.07 -1.57 -8.22
CA ARG A 119 4.91 -0.11 -8.03
C ARG A 119 5.53 0.70 -9.17
N TRP A 120 6.69 0.25 -9.68
CA TRP A 120 7.39 0.95 -10.76
C TRP A 120 6.60 0.89 -12.07
N GLU A 121 6.15 -0.30 -12.47
CA GLU A 121 5.38 -0.47 -13.72
C GLU A 121 4.05 0.29 -13.64
N TYR A 122 3.37 0.23 -12.50
CA TYR A 122 2.15 1.00 -12.27
C TYR A 122 2.37 2.50 -12.43
N ASN A 123 3.43 3.05 -11.81
CA ASN A 123 3.73 4.48 -11.91
C ASN A 123 4.19 4.89 -13.31
N LYS A 124 4.90 4.02 -14.03
CA LYS A 124 5.26 4.25 -15.43
C LYS A 124 4.00 4.42 -16.28
N VAL A 125 3.10 3.44 -16.24
CA VAL A 125 1.82 3.50 -16.97
C VAL A 125 1.02 4.73 -16.56
N ARG A 126 0.92 5.01 -15.26
CA ARG A 126 0.23 6.20 -14.75
C ARG A 126 0.82 7.51 -15.30
N CYS A 127 2.14 7.59 -15.47
CA CYS A 127 2.81 8.73 -16.08
C CYS A 127 2.57 8.82 -17.58
N ASP A 128 2.60 7.69 -18.29
CA ASP A 128 2.30 7.64 -19.73
C ASP A 128 0.88 8.15 -20.00
N TRP A 129 -0.09 7.83 -19.14
CA TRP A 129 -1.44 8.41 -19.18
C TRP A 129 -1.43 9.93 -18.97
N CYS A 130 -0.77 10.40 -17.91
CA CYS A 130 -0.71 11.83 -17.58
C CYS A 130 -0.07 12.66 -18.71
N MET A 131 0.91 12.11 -19.42
CA MET A 131 1.60 12.80 -20.52
C MET A 131 0.81 12.79 -21.84
N ASN A 132 -0.08 11.82 -22.03
CA ASN A 132 -0.92 11.70 -23.23
C ASN A 132 -2.28 12.41 -23.06
N ASP A 133 -2.74 12.65 -21.83
CA ASP A 133 -3.92 13.46 -21.48
C ASP A 133 -3.63 14.97 -21.60
N LYS A 134 -3.08 15.42 -22.74
CA LYS A 134 -2.67 16.82 -22.95
C LYS A 134 -3.83 17.81 -23.06
N ASN A 135 -5.08 17.37 -23.11
CA ASN A 135 -6.19 18.23 -23.53
C ASN A 135 -7.34 18.38 -22.52
N ASP A 136 -7.59 17.43 -21.60
CA ASP A 136 -8.86 17.45 -20.86
C ASP A 136 -8.71 17.45 -19.32
N GLY A 137 -7.50 17.20 -18.79
CA GLY A 137 -7.22 17.30 -17.35
C GLY A 137 -7.99 16.27 -16.50
N VAL A 138 -8.36 15.14 -17.10
CA VAL A 138 -9.22 14.12 -16.48
C VAL A 138 -8.40 13.17 -15.61
N PHE A 139 -7.09 13.07 -15.81
CA PHE A 139 -6.23 12.28 -14.94
C PHE A 139 -5.88 13.02 -13.63
N TRP A 140 -6.80 12.95 -12.67
CA TRP A 140 -6.66 13.59 -11.34
C TRP A 140 -5.64 12.86 -10.46
N GLY A 141 -4.52 13.51 -10.21
CA GLY A 141 -3.59 13.16 -9.15
C GLY A 141 -2.21 13.73 -9.41
N SER A 142 -1.65 14.41 -8.41
CA SER A 142 -0.30 14.97 -8.44
C SER A 142 0.76 13.86 -8.46
N VAL A 143 0.90 13.17 -9.60
CA VAL A 143 2.10 12.38 -9.88
C VAL A 143 3.15 13.34 -10.38
N LYS A 144 4.23 13.47 -9.62
CA LYS A 144 5.44 14.03 -10.18
C LYS A 144 6.07 12.99 -11.09
N CYS A 145 5.71 13.03 -12.37
CA CYS A 145 6.35 12.24 -13.40
C CYS A 145 7.72 12.85 -13.67
N VAL A 146 8.78 12.17 -13.27
CA VAL A 146 10.14 12.56 -13.65
C VAL A 146 10.42 11.90 -14.99
N THR A 147 10.24 12.65 -16.06
CA THR A 147 10.66 12.25 -17.41
C THR A 147 12.10 12.71 -17.60
N GLY A 148 13.04 11.78 -17.69
CA GLY A 148 14.46 12.07 -17.92
C GLY A 148 15.33 11.56 -16.78
N TRP A 149 16.03 10.46 -17.03
CA TRP A 149 17.38 10.28 -16.53
C TRP A 149 18.27 10.57 -17.74
N GLU A 150 18.58 11.84 -17.97
CA GLU A 150 19.74 12.22 -18.79
C GLU A 150 20.99 12.22 -17.88
#